data_AF-A0A7S3TE90-F1
#
_entry.id   AF-A0A7S3TE90-F1
#
_cell.length_a   1.000
_cell.length_b   1.000
_cell.length_c   1.000
_cell.angle_alpha   90.00
_cell.angle_beta   90.00
_cell.angle_gamma   90.00
#
_symmetry.space_group_name_H-M   'P 1'
#
loop_
_entity.id
_entity.type
_entity.pdbx_description
1 polymer ?
#
loop_
_entity_poly.entity_id
_entity_poly.type
_entity_poly.pdbx_seq_one_letter_code
_entity_poly.pdbx_strand_id
1 'polypeptide(L)'
;LWLRGASRGQDPAFATASRAPLRASAVSSSAATESQGLGRAALAGAAFGSETPRRVLPLAALPEVTVLTAVAEGVAIGMGEAVAGLAALYAIMSMNEYIYHRYFQHLGVNFLDSFRQLRKTFNLETYKGDGHVEHHRETLDDMSLEYEHDPENPYRGTAFPWWATCAMTLSVMVPAFPILSALGWSGPVIVVAVVAAMLLHAVVWNSLHPQMHGLPDVTLSHGVPSLLVDERDSALFNWLRKNHEGHHRTDGAHGNYNVCCPLMDQLVGTYVGVIEPKEVMTSA
;
A
#
# COMPACT_ATOMS: atom_id res chain seq x y z
N LEU A 1 16.97 -17.90 19.44
CA LEU A 1 16.37 -18.16 20.78
C LEU A 1 14.82 -18.22 20.72
N TRP A 2 14.22 -18.50 19.54
CA TRP A 2 12.77 -18.38 19.32
C TRP A 2 12.00 -19.71 19.18
N LEU A 3 12.66 -20.88 19.19
CA LEU A 3 11.98 -22.18 19.27
C LEU A 3 12.80 -23.20 20.08
N ARG A 4 12.99 -22.94 21.37
CA ARG A 4 13.25 -24.00 22.35
C ARG A 4 12.46 -23.72 23.62
N GLY A 5 11.43 -24.53 23.85
CA GLY A 5 10.83 -24.73 25.16
C GLY A 5 9.45 -24.10 25.34
N ALA A 6 8.41 -24.81 24.90
CA ALA A 6 7.10 -24.72 25.52
C ALA A 6 6.68 -26.15 25.90
N SER A 7 7.17 -26.61 27.05
CA SER A 7 6.58 -27.74 27.77
C SER A 7 5.22 -27.32 28.33
N ARG A 8 4.22 -28.17 28.13
CA ARG A 8 2.87 -28.14 28.71
C ARG A 8 2.86 -27.61 30.15
N GLY A 9 1.97 -26.66 30.43
CA GLY A 9 1.72 -26.17 31.78
C GLY A 9 0.51 -25.26 31.87
N GLN A 10 -0.64 -25.88 32.16
CA GLN A 10 -1.79 -25.40 32.95
C GLN A 10 -2.26 -23.94 32.82
N ASP A 11 -3.49 -23.81 32.31
CA ASP A 11 -4.36 -22.64 32.43
C ASP A 11 -4.58 -22.20 33.88
N PRO A 12 -4.54 -20.88 34.15
CA PRO A 12 -5.32 -20.29 35.21
C PRO A 12 -6.51 -19.51 34.65
N ALA A 13 -7.68 -19.84 35.19
CA ALA A 13 -8.98 -19.23 34.94
C ALA A 13 -8.95 -17.70 34.99
N PHE A 14 -9.41 -17.07 33.91
CA PHE A 14 -9.70 -15.63 33.89
C PHE A 14 -11.07 -15.36 34.49
N ALA A 15 -11.07 -14.66 35.62
CA ALA A 15 -12.25 -14.12 36.26
C ALA A 15 -12.88 -13.02 35.39
N THR A 16 -14.18 -13.17 35.14
CA THR A 16 -15.05 -12.21 34.45
C THR A 16 -15.25 -10.95 35.30
N ALA A 17 -14.70 -9.82 34.87
CA ALA A 17 -15.03 -8.50 35.42
C ALA A 17 -16.03 -7.79 34.49
N SER A 18 -17.28 -7.72 34.95
CA SER A 18 -18.37 -6.93 34.38
C SER A 18 -18.02 -5.44 34.40
N ARG A 19 -18.07 -4.77 33.24
CA ARG A 19 -17.99 -3.30 33.14
C ARG A 19 -19.32 -2.76 32.59
N ALA A 20 -19.92 -1.88 33.38
CA ALA A 20 -21.14 -1.13 33.04
C ALA A 20 -20.88 -0.12 31.89
N PRO A 21 -21.92 0.23 31.10
CA PRO A 21 -21.77 1.13 29.96
C PRO A 21 -21.67 2.60 30.39
N LEU A 22 -20.62 3.28 29.92
CA LEU A 22 -20.47 4.73 29.95
C LEU A 22 -21.40 5.35 28.89
N ARG A 23 -22.35 6.17 29.33
CA ARG A 23 -23.20 7.03 28.50
C ARG A 23 -22.34 8.11 27.83
N ALA A 24 -22.32 8.13 26.50
CA ALA A 24 -21.80 9.25 25.72
C ALA A 24 -22.94 10.25 25.45
N SER A 25 -22.77 11.48 25.93
CA SER A 25 -23.65 12.61 25.61
C SER A 25 -23.26 13.19 24.25
N ALA A 26 -24.20 13.21 23.32
CA ALA A 26 -24.05 13.86 22.02
C ALA A 26 -24.13 15.39 22.18
N VAL A 27 -23.12 16.09 21.70
CA VAL A 27 -23.17 17.52 21.38
C VAL A 27 -22.74 17.65 19.93
N SER A 28 -23.70 17.88 19.04
CA SER A 28 -23.43 18.28 17.65
C SER A 28 -23.94 19.70 17.45
N SER A 29 -23.01 20.64 17.45
CA SER A 29 -23.23 22.02 17.05
C SER A 29 -23.25 22.12 15.52
N SER A 30 -24.34 22.69 15.01
CA SER A 30 -24.55 23.12 13.62
C SER A 30 -23.65 24.31 13.27
N ALA A 31 -22.89 24.19 12.20
CA ALA A 31 -22.29 25.34 11.52
C ALA A 31 -22.69 25.29 10.03
N ALA A 32 -23.61 26.18 9.68
CA ALA A 32 -23.94 26.52 8.31
C ALA A 32 -22.76 27.28 7.70
N THR A 33 -22.42 26.98 6.45
CA THR A 33 -21.49 27.80 5.66
C THR A 33 -22.25 28.33 4.46
N GLU A 34 -22.42 29.65 4.45
CA GLU A 34 -22.98 30.46 3.38
C GLU A 34 -22.15 30.30 2.09
N SER A 35 -22.81 29.90 1.01
CA SER A 35 -22.28 30.05 -0.35
C SER A 35 -22.67 31.43 -0.88
N GLN A 36 -21.71 32.35 -0.90
CA GLN A 36 -21.87 33.65 -1.55
C GLN A 36 -21.93 33.49 -3.08
N GLY A 37 -22.88 34.20 -3.68
CA GLY A 37 -23.28 34.07 -5.07
C GLY A 37 -22.28 34.62 -6.09
N LEU A 38 -22.22 33.92 -7.22
CA LEU A 38 -21.63 34.41 -8.46
C LEU A 38 -22.68 35.23 -9.22
N GLY A 39 -22.42 36.54 -9.32
CA GLY A 39 -23.24 37.50 -10.03
C GLY A 39 -23.30 37.21 -11.53
N ARG A 40 -24.53 37.22 -12.06
CA ARG A 40 -24.84 37.41 -13.47
C ARG A 40 -24.62 38.88 -13.82
N ALA A 41 -23.68 39.17 -14.71
CA ALA A 41 -23.57 40.45 -15.38
C ALA A 41 -24.24 40.38 -16.76
N ALA A 42 -25.07 41.40 -17.02
CA ALA A 42 -25.97 41.52 -18.14
C ALA A 42 -25.27 41.79 -19.48
N LEU A 43 -25.84 41.23 -20.54
CA LEU A 43 -25.67 41.65 -21.92
C LEU A 43 -26.39 42.99 -22.12
N ALA A 44 -25.64 44.05 -22.41
CA ALA A 44 -26.16 45.29 -22.97
C ALA A 44 -25.50 45.50 -24.33
N GLY A 45 -26.33 45.56 -25.37
CA GLY A 45 -25.92 45.96 -26.71
C GLY A 45 -25.73 47.47 -26.82
N ALA A 46 -24.80 47.87 -27.67
CA ALA A 46 -24.81 49.15 -28.34
C ALA A 46 -24.09 49.00 -29.70
N ALA A 47 -24.80 49.41 -30.75
CA ALA A 47 -24.30 49.56 -32.11
C ALA A 47 -23.49 50.87 -32.27
N PHE A 48 -23.07 51.14 -33.51
CA PHE A 48 -22.21 52.23 -34.02
C PHE A 48 -20.71 51.89 -33.96
N GLY A 49 -19.98 51.74 -35.07
CA GLY A 49 -20.07 52.43 -36.35
C GLY A 49 -18.93 53.44 -36.43
N SER A 50 -17.71 52.99 -36.75
CA SER A 50 -16.66 53.85 -37.30
C SER A 50 -15.67 53.01 -38.11
N GLU A 51 -15.56 53.34 -39.39
CA GLU A 51 -14.57 52.77 -40.30
C GLU A 51 -13.18 53.21 -39.87
N THR A 52 -12.37 52.25 -39.44
CA THR A 52 -10.94 52.47 -39.21
C THR A 52 -10.15 52.09 -40.46
N PRO A 53 -9.15 52.88 -40.86
CA PRO A 53 -8.36 52.59 -42.04
C PRO A 53 -7.59 51.27 -41.86
N ARG A 54 -7.77 50.34 -42.80
CA ARG A 54 -7.00 49.09 -42.93
C ARG A 54 -5.51 49.42 -43.05
N ARG A 55 -4.83 49.47 -41.90
CA ARG A 55 -3.38 49.37 -41.84
C ARG A 55 -3.04 47.90 -42.07
N VAL A 56 -2.63 47.57 -43.29
CA VAL A 56 -2.05 46.26 -43.60
C VAL A 56 -0.75 46.17 -42.82
N LEU A 57 -0.80 45.55 -41.65
CA LEU A 57 0.39 45.12 -40.94
C LEU A 57 1.10 44.10 -41.85
N PRO A 58 2.42 44.21 -42.05
CA PRO A 58 3.15 43.13 -42.69
C PRO A 58 2.90 41.89 -41.85
N LEU A 59 2.38 40.85 -42.49
CA LEU A 59 2.31 39.51 -41.93
C LEU A 59 3.76 39.07 -41.74
N ALA A 60 4.34 39.44 -40.60
CA ALA A 60 5.58 38.87 -40.13
C ALA A 60 5.35 37.37 -40.11
N ALA A 61 6.07 36.63 -40.95
CA ALA A 61 6.08 35.19 -40.95
C ALA A 61 6.38 34.75 -39.52
N LEU A 62 5.34 34.34 -38.80
CA LEU A 62 5.49 33.83 -37.45
C LEU A 62 6.25 32.50 -37.53
N PRO A 63 7.12 32.23 -36.55
CA PRO A 63 8.08 31.15 -36.63
C PRO A 63 7.39 29.82 -36.33
N GLU A 64 6.77 29.21 -37.34
CA GLU A 64 6.19 27.86 -37.23
C GLU A 64 7.19 26.84 -36.69
N VAL A 65 8.47 26.99 -37.04
CA VAL A 65 9.56 26.11 -36.58
C VAL A 65 9.81 26.25 -35.06
N THR A 66 9.66 27.44 -34.49
CA THR A 66 9.91 27.68 -33.05
C THR A 66 8.77 27.19 -32.16
N VAL A 67 7.53 27.18 -32.67
CA VAL A 67 6.39 26.62 -31.94
C VAL A 67 6.48 25.10 -31.88
N LEU A 68 6.91 24.45 -32.97
CA LEU A 68 7.02 22.99 -33.04
C LEU A 68 8.14 22.44 -32.14
N THR A 69 9.29 23.11 -32.06
CA THR A 69 10.36 22.72 -31.13
C THR A 69 9.98 22.94 -29.68
N ALA A 70 9.33 24.06 -29.33
CA ALA A 70 8.88 24.31 -27.96
C ALA A 70 7.82 23.30 -27.47
N VAL A 71 6.91 22.86 -28.35
CA VAL A 71 5.94 21.81 -28.02
C VAL A 71 6.63 20.46 -27.82
N ALA A 72 7.59 20.10 -28.68
CA ALA A 72 8.34 18.85 -28.54
C ALA A 72 9.17 18.81 -27.25
N GLU A 73 9.85 19.92 -26.90
CA GLU A 73 10.58 20.06 -25.64
C GLU A 73 9.65 19.98 -24.43
N GLY A 74 8.49 20.64 -24.46
CA GLY A 74 7.49 20.55 -23.39
C GLY A 74 6.93 19.13 -23.18
N VAL A 75 6.69 18.40 -24.27
CA VAL A 75 6.27 16.99 -24.20
C VAL A 75 7.38 16.09 -23.65
N ALA A 76 8.63 16.30 -24.07
CA ALA A 76 9.77 15.53 -23.59
C ALA A 76 10.05 15.76 -22.09
N ILE A 77 9.96 17.01 -21.63
CA ILE A 77 10.10 17.36 -20.20
C ILE A 77 8.99 16.70 -19.39
N GLY A 78 7.73 16.80 -19.83
CA GLY A 78 6.60 16.16 -19.14
C GLY A 78 6.69 14.63 -19.11
N MET A 79 7.24 14.00 -20.15
CA MET A 79 7.48 12.55 -20.17
C MET A 79 8.60 12.14 -19.20
N GLY A 80 9.67 12.93 -19.11
CA GLY A 80 10.75 12.70 -18.14
C GLY A 80 10.26 12.77 -16.69
N GLU A 81 9.48 13.79 -16.35
CA GLU A 81 8.86 13.96 -15.03
C GLU A 81 7.90 12.81 -14.70
N ALA A 82 7.11 12.35 -15.67
CA ALA A 82 6.21 11.22 -15.49
C ALA A 82 6.96 9.91 -15.20
N VAL A 83 7.99 9.59 -15.99
CA VAL A 83 8.81 8.38 -15.79
C VAL A 83 9.53 8.42 -14.44
N ALA A 84 10.17 9.55 -14.12
CA ALA A 84 10.87 9.73 -12.85
C ALA A 84 9.90 9.63 -11.65
N GLY A 85 8.73 10.24 -11.75
CA GLY A 85 7.71 10.17 -10.71
C GLY A 85 7.15 8.76 -10.51
N LEU A 86 6.89 8.01 -11.58
CA LEU A 86 6.46 6.61 -11.49
C LEU A 86 7.54 5.71 -10.87
N ALA A 87 8.81 5.89 -11.24
CA ALA A 87 9.92 5.17 -10.65
C ALA A 87 10.08 5.49 -9.15
N ALA A 88 9.97 6.77 -8.77
CA ALA A 88 9.99 7.19 -7.38
C ALA A 88 8.80 6.62 -6.59
N LEU A 89 7.59 6.64 -7.15
CA LEU A 89 6.40 6.05 -6.52
C LEU A 89 6.58 4.55 -6.28
N TYR A 90 7.09 3.81 -7.26
CA TYR A 90 7.38 2.38 -7.10
C TYR A 90 8.39 2.13 -5.98
N ALA A 91 9.48 2.89 -5.92
CA ALA A 91 10.47 2.77 -4.86
C ALA A 91 9.88 3.07 -3.47
N ILE A 92 9.02 4.09 -3.36
CA ILE A 92 8.31 4.42 -2.12
C ILE A 92 7.39 3.27 -1.71
N MET A 93 6.63 2.70 -2.63
CA MET A 93 5.73 1.57 -2.35
C MET A 93 6.49 0.33 -1.90
N SER A 94 7.58 -0.03 -2.60
CA SER A 94 8.41 -1.17 -2.21
C SER A 94 9.03 -0.97 -0.83
N MET A 95 9.56 0.23 -0.54
CA MET A 95 10.05 0.56 0.80
C MET A 95 8.94 0.49 1.86
N ASN A 96 7.73 0.95 1.53
CA ASN A 96 6.60 0.92 2.44
C ASN A 96 6.17 -0.50 2.78
N GLU A 97 6.02 -1.37 1.78
CA GLU A 97 5.70 -2.78 1.99
C GLU A 97 6.77 -3.46 2.85
N TYR A 98 8.05 -3.23 2.55
CA TYR A 98 9.16 -3.75 3.35
C TYR A 98 9.07 -3.29 4.82
N ILE A 99 8.85 -2.00 5.06
CA ILE A 99 8.73 -1.46 6.43
C ILE A 99 7.52 -2.06 7.13
N TYR A 100 6.36 -2.09 6.46
CA TYR A 100 5.11 -2.60 7.02
C TYR A 100 5.26 -4.08 7.39
N HIS A 101 5.73 -4.89 6.45
CA HIS A 101 5.89 -6.32 6.66
C HIS A 101 6.94 -6.63 7.73
N ARG A 102 8.14 -6.04 7.66
CA ARG A 102 9.22 -6.30 8.62
C ARG A 102 8.95 -5.77 10.02
N TYR A 103 8.46 -4.54 10.15
CA TYR A 103 8.38 -3.87 11.45
C TYR A 103 6.99 -3.93 12.08
N PHE A 104 5.93 -3.95 11.29
CA PHE A 104 4.57 -4.02 11.83
C PHE A 104 4.06 -5.46 11.84
N GLN A 105 4.02 -6.14 10.70
CA GLN A 105 3.48 -7.50 10.62
C GLN A 105 4.35 -8.52 11.38
N HIS A 106 5.68 -8.43 11.26
CA HIS A 106 6.64 -9.22 12.07
C HIS A 106 6.94 -8.63 13.46
N LEU A 107 6.18 -7.61 13.89
CA LEU A 107 6.32 -6.96 15.20
C LEU A 107 7.73 -6.40 15.52
N GLY A 108 8.58 -6.23 14.51
CA GLY A 108 9.94 -5.71 14.66
C GLY A 108 10.00 -4.33 15.36
N VAL A 109 8.95 -3.53 15.21
CA VAL A 109 8.80 -2.21 15.85
C VAL A 109 8.89 -2.29 17.38
N ASN A 110 8.41 -3.39 17.99
CA ASN A 110 8.45 -3.59 19.44
C ASN A 110 9.87 -3.74 20.00
N PHE A 111 10.84 -4.02 19.12
CA PHE A 111 12.25 -4.20 19.47
C PHE A 111 13.09 -2.94 19.26
N LEU A 112 12.56 -1.92 18.59
CA LEU A 112 13.24 -0.65 18.40
C LEU A 112 13.28 0.12 19.74
N ASP A 113 14.47 0.52 20.17
CA ASP A 113 14.66 1.21 21.46
C ASP A 113 13.92 2.55 21.50
N SER A 114 13.90 3.29 20.40
CA SER A 114 13.14 4.53 20.26
C SER A 114 11.63 4.29 20.45
N PHE A 115 11.09 3.23 19.86
CA PHE A 115 9.67 2.90 20.02
C PHE A 115 9.35 2.42 21.44
N ARG A 116 10.23 1.62 22.05
CA ARG A 116 10.10 1.23 23.47
C ARG A 116 10.11 2.44 24.39
N GLN A 117 10.97 3.42 24.14
CA GLN A 117 11.03 4.67 24.89
C GLN A 117 9.74 5.47 24.70
N LEU A 118 9.29 5.64 23.46
CA LEU A 118 8.04 6.34 23.12
C LEU A 118 6.85 5.72 23.87
N ARG A 119 6.70 4.39 23.80
CA ARG A 119 5.62 3.69 24.50
C ARG A 119 5.67 3.90 26.01
N LYS A 120 6.84 3.89 26.62
CA LYS A 120 7.01 4.20 28.05
C LYS A 120 6.61 5.64 28.37
N THR A 121 7.04 6.60 27.55
CA THR A 121 6.73 8.03 27.74
C THR A 121 5.23 8.31 27.65
N PHE A 122 4.54 7.67 26.72
CA PHE A 122 3.11 7.91 26.46
C PHE A 122 2.18 6.84 27.06
N ASN A 123 2.70 5.93 27.88
CA ASN A 123 1.96 4.81 28.47
C ASN A 123 1.15 3.99 27.44
N LEU A 124 1.77 3.70 26.29
CA LEU A 124 1.15 2.97 25.20
C LEU A 124 1.41 1.46 25.35
N GLU A 125 0.40 0.66 24.99
CA GLU A 125 0.53 -0.79 24.93
C GLU A 125 1.53 -1.25 23.86
N THR A 126 2.03 -2.47 24.00
CA THR A 126 2.82 -3.15 22.96
C THR A 126 1.96 -3.35 21.71
N TYR A 127 2.53 -3.13 20.53
CA TYR A 127 1.83 -3.33 19.28
C TYR A 127 1.57 -4.83 19.05
N LYS A 128 0.32 -5.19 18.71
CA LYS A 128 -0.16 -6.60 18.67
C LYS A 128 -0.24 -7.21 17.27
N GLY A 129 0.08 -6.49 16.20
CA GLY A 129 0.04 -7.02 14.83
C GLY A 129 -1.37 -7.25 14.30
N ASP A 130 -1.46 -7.83 13.10
CA ASP A 130 -2.69 -8.04 12.32
C ASP A 130 -3.03 -9.53 12.11
N GLY A 131 -2.38 -10.45 12.83
CA GLY A 131 -2.52 -11.90 12.64
C GLY A 131 -1.40 -12.53 11.79
N HIS A 132 -0.47 -11.73 11.26
CA HIS A 132 0.60 -12.22 10.39
C HIS A 132 1.63 -13.12 11.09
N VAL A 133 1.90 -12.91 12.38
CA VAL A 133 2.78 -13.80 13.15
C VAL A 133 2.13 -15.17 13.35
N GLU A 134 0.82 -15.18 13.62
CA GLU A 134 0.01 -16.38 13.73
C GLU A 134 -0.02 -17.13 12.41
N HIS A 135 -0.16 -16.41 11.28
CA HIS A 135 -0.03 -16.97 9.94
C HIS A 135 1.29 -17.72 9.74
N HIS A 136 2.43 -17.09 10.06
CA HIS A 136 3.73 -17.74 9.98
C HIS A 136 3.86 -18.98 10.87
N ARG A 137 3.30 -18.92 12.08
CA ARG A 137 3.32 -20.03 13.03
C ARG A 137 2.53 -21.23 12.51
N GLU A 138 1.47 -20.97 11.76
CA GLU A 138 0.51 -21.96 11.26
C GLU A 138 0.87 -22.50 9.88
N THR A 139 1.78 -21.83 9.17
CA THR A 139 2.23 -22.22 7.83
C THR A 139 3.28 -23.32 7.91
N LEU A 140 3.00 -24.43 7.24
CA LEU A 140 3.92 -25.55 7.06
C LEU A 140 4.94 -25.26 5.95
N ASP A 141 5.99 -26.09 5.85
CA ASP A 141 7.09 -25.89 4.89
C ASP A 141 6.63 -25.97 3.41
N ASP A 142 5.54 -26.71 3.16
CA ASP A 142 4.85 -26.84 1.88
C ASP A 142 3.83 -25.72 1.60
N MET A 143 3.82 -24.67 2.44
CA MET A 143 2.91 -23.52 2.42
C MET A 143 1.45 -23.81 2.81
N SER A 144 1.09 -25.06 3.11
CA SER A 144 -0.23 -25.36 3.66
C SER A 144 -0.35 -24.88 5.12
N LEU A 145 -1.57 -24.84 5.67
CA LEU A 145 -1.82 -24.38 7.04
C LEU A 145 -2.19 -25.56 7.96
N GLU A 146 -1.63 -25.60 9.17
CA GLU A 146 -1.74 -26.72 10.11
C GLU A 146 -3.18 -26.99 10.62
N TYR A 147 -3.97 -25.93 10.83
CA TYR A 147 -5.32 -26.03 11.41
C TYR A 147 -6.42 -25.95 10.36
N GLU A 148 -7.57 -26.58 10.67
CA GLU A 148 -8.78 -26.50 9.87
C GLU A 148 -9.32 -25.06 9.76
N HIS A 149 -10.15 -24.83 8.76
CA HIS A 149 -10.72 -23.53 8.42
C HIS A 149 -11.44 -22.86 9.59
N ASP A 150 -10.99 -21.66 9.98
CA ASP A 150 -11.67 -20.79 10.96
C ASP A 150 -12.66 -19.86 10.25
N PRO A 151 -13.99 -20.01 10.45
CA PRO A 151 -14.98 -19.16 9.82
C PRO A 151 -14.90 -17.68 10.25
N GLU A 152 -14.38 -17.41 11.45
CA GLU A 152 -14.26 -16.03 11.97
C GLU A 152 -13.04 -15.31 11.38
N ASN A 153 -12.05 -16.07 10.90
CA ASN A 153 -10.85 -15.56 10.25
C ASN A 153 -10.55 -16.32 8.94
N PRO A 154 -11.40 -16.17 7.90
CA PRO A 154 -11.34 -17.01 6.71
C PRO A 154 -10.06 -16.86 5.89
N TYR A 155 -9.32 -15.77 6.09
CA TYR A 155 -8.08 -15.47 5.38
C TYR A 155 -6.83 -15.58 6.26
N ARG A 156 -6.95 -15.85 7.57
CA ARG A 156 -5.84 -16.18 8.48
C ARG A 156 -4.62 -15.27 8.37
N GLY A 157 -4.85 -13.95 8.32
CA GLY A 157 -3.76 -12.97 8.20
C GLY A 157 -3.12 -12.83 6.80
N THR A 158 -3.57 -13.59 5.81
CA THR A 158 -3.05 -13.54 4.43
C THR A 158 -3.70 -12.47 3.55
N ALA A 159 -4.93 -12.08 3.86
CA ALA A 159 -5.62 -11.05 3.08
C ALA A 159 -5.12 -9.64 3.41
N PHE A 160 -5.27 -8.75 2.45
CA PHE A 160 -5.08 -7.32 2.57
C PHE A 160 -6.45 -6.62 2.63
N PRO A 161 -7.01 -6.46 3.84
CA PRO A 161 -8.35 -5.92 4.02
C PRO A 161 -8.41 -4.41 3.74
N TRP A 162 -9.62 -3.86 3.68
CA TRP A 162 -9.84 -2.43 3.41
C TRP A 162 -9.13 -1.51 4.40
N TRP A 163 -9.12 -1.85 5.69
CA TRP A 163 -8.44 -1.02 6.68
C TRP A 163 -6.93 -0.97 6.43
N ALA A 164 -6.31 -2.09 6.03
CA ALA A 164 -4.88 -2.18 5.74
C ALA A 164 -4.56 -1.44 4.43
N THR A 165 -5.42 -1.59 3.42
CA THR A 165 -5.34 -0.82 2.17
C THR A 165 -5.35 0.69 2.44
N CYS A 166 -6.28 1.18 3.27
CA CYS A 166 -6.34 2.59 3.67
C CYS A 166 -5.09 3.03 4.46
N ALA A 167 -4.66 2.23 5.43
CA ALA A 167 -3.50 2.54 6.27
C ALA A 167 -2.21 2.63 5.44
N MET A 168 -1.96 1.67 4.55
CA MET A 168 -0.79 1.71 3.66
C MET A 168 -0.89 2.81 2.61
N THR A 169 -2.10 3.12 2.12
CA THR A 169 -2.28 4.26 1.20
C THR A 169 -1.87 5.57 1.86
N LEU A 170 -2.29 5.81 3.11
CA LEU A 170 -1.90 7.00 3.87
C LEU A 170 -0.39 7.01 4.15
N SER A 171 0.20 5.86 4.50
CA SER A 171 1.63 5.78 4.81
C SER A 171 2.52 5.95 3.57
N VAL A 172 2.06 5.58 2.37
CA VAL A 172 2.71 5.88 1.08
C VAL A 172 2.51 7.34 0.69
N MET A 173 1.33 7.91 0.94
CA MET A 173 1.02 9.31 0.59
C MET A 173 1.96 10.30 1.26
N VAL A 174 2.33 10.07 2.52
CA VAL A 174 3.20 10.96 3.31
C VAL A 174 4.56 11.23 2.63
N PRO A 175 5.37 10.21 2.26
CA PRO A 175 6.60 10.43 1.52
C PRO A 175 6.36 10.77 0.03
N ALA A 176 5.29 10.26 -0.59
CA ALA A 176 5.01 10.54 -2.01
C ALA A 176 4.75 12.03 -2.27
N PHE A 177 4.03 12.72 -1.38
CA PHE A 177 3.67 14.12 -1.59
C PHE A 177 4.88 15.05 -1.79
N PRO A 178 5.86 15.13 -0.88
CA PRO A 178 7.02 16.00 -1.07
C PRO A 178 7.92 15.53 -2.21
N ILE A 179 8.14 14.22 -2.37
CA ILE A 179 9.06 13.67 -3.39
C ILE A 179 8.51 13.90 -4.79
N LEU A 180 7.25 13.54 -5.05
CA LEU A 180 6.65 13.68 -6.37
C LEU A 180 6.37 15.15 -6.72
N SER A 181 6.05 15.99 -5.73
CA SER A 181 5.95 17.45 -5.95
C SER A 181 7.29 18.04 -6.40
N ALA A 182 8.41 17.58 -5.82
CA ALA A 182 9.76 17.98 -6.24
C ALA A 182 10.12 17.51 -7.66
N LEU A 183 9.43 16.48 -8.16
CA LEU A 183 9.53 15.98 -9.54
C LEU A 183 8.51 16.64 -10.49
N GLY A 184 7.84 17.72 -10.06
CA GLY A 184 6.93 18.50 -10.90
C GLY A 184 5.47 18.01 -10.89
N TRP A 185 5.13 16.96 -10.13
CA TRP A 185 3.76 16.47 -10.09
C TRP A 185 2.85 17.39 -9.26
N SER A 186 1.65 17.66 -9.78
CA SER A 186 0.63 18.39 -9.02
C SER A 186 0.01 17.53 -7.91
N GLY A 187 -0.44 18.16 -6.83
CA GLY A 187 -1.10 17.48 -5.71
C GLY A 187 -2.23 16.52 -6.13
N PRO A 188 -3.19 16.93 -6.99
CA PRO A 188 -4.24 16.03 -7.46
C PRO A 188 -3.72 14.80 -8.23
N VAL A 189 -2.68 14.97 -9.06
CA VAL A 189 -2.05 13.86 -9.79
C VAL A 189 -1.40 12.88 -8.83
N ILE A 190 -0.69 13.37 -7.80
CA ILE A 190 -0.10 12.54 -6.75
C ILE A 190 -1.16 11.70 -6.05
N VAL A 191 -2.28 12.32 -5.63
CA VAL A 191 -3.35 11.61 -4.93
C VAL A 191 -3.93 10.49 -5.79
N VAL A 192 -4.27 10.80 -7.05
CA VAL A 192 -4.85 9.80 -7.98
C VAL A 192 -3.85 8.66 -8.24
N ALA A 193 -2.59 8.99 -8.50
CA ALA A 193 -1.56 7.99 -8.79
C ALA A 193 -1.29 7.07 -7.59
N VAL A 194 -1.16 7.62 -6.37
CA VAL A 194 -0.95 6.84 -5.16
C VAL A 194 -2.15 5.92 -4.88
N VAL A 195 -3.38 6.44 -4.96
CA VAL A 195 -4.59 5.63 -4.74
C VAL A 195 -4.69 4.51 -5.77
N ALA A 196 -4.48 4.81 -7.06
CA ALA A 196 -4.53 3.81 -8.13
C ALA A 196 -3.45 2.74 -7.93
N ALA A 197 -2.21 3.12 -7.61
CA ALA A 197 -1.12 2.19 -7.39
C ALA A 197 -1.35 1.30 -6.16
N MET A 198 -1.91 1.83 -5.07
CA MET A 198 -2.23 1.06 -3.87
C MET A 198 -3.41 0.10 -4.07
N LEU A 199 -4.41 0.49 -4.86
CA LEU A 199 -5.47 -0.43 -5.25
C LEU A 199 -4.92 -1.57 -6.12
N LEU A 200 -4.02 -1.27 -7.06
CA LEU A 200 -3.34 -2.30 -7.85
C LEU A 200 -2.49 -3.24 -6.98
N HIS A 201 -1.73 -2.69 -6.03
CA HIS A 201 -0.96 -3.47 -5.06
C HIS A 201 -1.87 -4.42 -4.27
N ALA A 202 -3.01 -3.91 -3.78
CA ALA A 202 -4.00 -4.71 -3.07
C ALA A 202 -4.62 -5.81 -3.94
N VAL A 203 -4.90 -5.53 -5.22
CA VAL A 203 -5.34 -6.56 -6.19
C VAL A 203 -4.30 -7.66 -6.32
N VAL A 204 -3.03 -7.31 -6.52
CA VAL A 204 -1.93 -8.30 -6.65
C VAL A 204 -1.81 -9.14 -5.39
N TRP A 205 -1.77 -8.49 -4.22
CA TRP A 205 -1.68 -9.18 -2.93
C TRP A 205 -2.84 -10.15 -2.72
N ASN A 206 -4.08 -9.68 -2.84
CA ASN A 206 -5.26 -10.51 -2.56
C ASN A 206 -5.45 -11.62 -3.59
N SER A 207 -5.02 -11.40 -4.84
CA SER A 207 -5.05 -12.45 -5.86
C SER A 207 -3.97 -13.52 -5.65
N LEU A 208 -2.90 -13.20 -4.93
CA LEU A 208 -1.71 -14.05 -4.82
C LEU A 208 -1.57 -14.70 -3.43
N HIS A 209 -1.44 -13.92 -2.36
CA HIS A 209 -1.01 -14.41 -1.05
C HIS A 209 -1.97 -15.44 -0.43
N PRO A 210 -3.29 -15.20 -0.32
CA PRO A 210 -4.22 -16.24 0.15
C PRO A 210 -4.15 -17.54 -0.68
N GLN A 211 -4.02 -17.42 -2.01
CA GLN A 211 -3.95 -18.58 -2.90
C GLN A 211 -2.69 -19.42 -2.69
N MET A 212 -1.56 -18.80 -2.31
CA MET A 212 -0.33 -19.55 -1.97
C MET A 212 -0.55 -20.54 -0.81
N HIS A 213 -1.52 -20.26 0.06
CA HIS A 213 -1.86 -21.07 1.22
C HIS A 213 -3.14 -21.91 1.03
N GLY A 214 -3.66 -22.00 -0.20
CA GLY A 214 -4.88 -22.74 -0.51
C GLY A 214 -6.16 -22.12 0.06
N LEU A 215 -6.12 -20.83 0.42
CA LEU A 215 -7.28 -20.10 0.95
C LEU A 215 -8.17 -19.54 -0.18
N PRO A 216 -9.46 -19.27 0.11
CA PRO A 216 -10.38 -18.75 -0.89
C PRO A 216 -10.03 -17.33 -1.34
N ASP A 217 -10.55 -16.94 -2.50
CA ASP A 217 -10.41 -15.60 -3.07
C ASP A 217 -11.03 -14.54 -2.14
N VAL A 218 -10.30 -13.43 -1.96
CA VAL A 218 -10.78 -12.30 -1.16
C VAL A 218 -11.96 -11.63 -1.85
N THR A 219 -13.05 -11.45 -1.09
CA THR A 219 -14.26 -10.78 -1.55
C THR A 219 -14.23 -9.26 -1.29
N LEU A 220 -15.03 -8.52 -2.06
CA LEU A 220 -15.14 -7.06 -1.95
C LEU A 220 -15.56 -6.57 -0.55
N SER A 221 -16.32 -7.37 0.19
CA SER A 221 -16.75 -6.99 1.55
C SER A 221 -15.60 -7.00 2.56
N HIS A 222 -14.50 -7.70 2.27
CA HIS A 222 -13.35 -7.81 3.17
C HIS A 222 -12.21 -6.86 2.75
N GLY A 223 -11.92 -6.78 1.46
CA GLY A 223 -10.86 -5.96 0.90
C GLY A 223 -11.03 -5.76 -0.61
N VAL A 224 -9.97 -5.30 -1.26
CA VAL A 224 -9.93 -5.27 -2.74
C VAL A 224 -10.05 -6.72 -3.26
N PRO A 225 -10.99 -7.03 -4.16
CA PRO A 225 -11.25 -8.40 -4.55
C PRO A 225 -10.07 -9.02 -5.30
N SER A 226 -9.98 -10.35 -5.27
CA SER A 226 -9.02 -11.10 -6.08
C SER A 226 -9.42 -11.02 -7.55
N LEU A 227 -8.75 -10.18 -8.34
CA LEU A 227 -9.10 -9.92 -9.75
C LEU A 227 -8.10 -10.51 -10.75
N LEU A 228 -6.94 -10.99 -10.29
CA LEU A 228 -5.87 -11.54 -11.13
C LEU A 228 -5.75 -13.06 -10.97
N VAL A 229 -6.88 -13.76 -10.94
CA VAL A 229 -6.93 -15.22 -10.76
C VAL A 229 -6.28 -15.95 -11.93
N ASP A 230 -6.52 -15.48 -13.16
CA ASP A 230 -5.97 -16.10 -14.38
C ASP A 230 -4.45 -15.86 -14.53
N GLU A 231 -3.88 -14.90 -13.78
CA GLU A 231 -2.46 -14.57 -13.82
C GLU A 231 -1.62 -15.36 -12.81
N ARG A 232 -2.24 -16.22 -11.98
CA ARG A 232 -1.59 -16.97 -10.89
C ARG A 232 -0.49 -17.91 -11.35
N ASP A 233 -0.56 -18.35 -12.61
CA ASP A 233 0.41 -19.22 -13.26
C ASP A 233 1.40 -18.45 -14.14
N SER A 234 1.30 -17.11 -14.20
CA SER A 234 2.24 -16.27 -14.94
C SER A 234 3.65 -16.36 -14.35
N ALA A 235 4.66 -16.10 -15.18
CA ALA A 235 6.06 -16.11 -14.74
C ALA A 235 6.31 -15.14 -13.57
N LEU A 236 5.65 -13.97 -13.59
CA LEU A 236 5.75 -12.98 -12.52
C LEU A 236 5.15 -13.49 -11.21
N PHE A 237 3.91 -14.00 -11.23
CA PHE A 237 3.25 -14.51 -10.02
C PHE A 237 3.98 -15.73 -9.46
N ASN A 238 4.50 -16.60 -10.33
CA ASN A 238 5.35 -17.71 -9.91
C ASN A 238 6.64 -17.24 -9.22
N TRP A 239 7.26 -16.18 -9.71
CA TRP A 239 8.43 -15.59 -9.06
C TRP A 239 8.08 -14.98 -7.69
N LEU A 240 7.00 -14.20 -7.61
CA LEU A 240 6.52 -13.61 -6.35
C LEU A 240 6.17 -14.68 -5.33
N ARG A 241 5.53 -15.78 -5.77
CA ARG A 241 5.25 -16.97 -4.97
C ARG A 241 6.53 -17.55 -4.38
N LYS A 242 7.49 -17.91 -5.21
CA LYS A 242 8.78 -18.48 -4.75
C LYS A 242 9.56 -17.53 -3.83
N ASN A 243 9.48 -16.23 -4.08
CA ASN A 243 10.08 -15.22 -3.21
C ASN A 243 9.43 -15.23 -1.81
N HIS A 244 8.10 -15.27 -1.73
CA HIS A 244 7.36 -15.34 -0.47
C HIS A 244 7.49 -16.70 0.23
N GLU A 245 7.58 -17.80 -0.51
CA GLU A 245 7.93 -19.10 0.07
C GLU A 245 9.30 -19.05 0.75
N GLY A 246 10.29 -18.40 0.11
CA GLY A 246 11.59 -18.15 0.72
C GLY A 246 11.49 -17.34 2.03
N HIS A 247 10.55 -16.40 2.12
CA HIS A 247 10.25 -15.67 3.35
C HIS A 247 9.78 -16.62 4.47
N HIS A 248 8.83 -17.52 4.20
CA HIS A 248 8.34 -18.50 5.19
C HIS A 248 9.39 -19.54 5.59
N ARG A 249 10.24 -19.97 4.65
CA ARG A 249 11.24 -21.04 4.88
C ARG A 249 12.52 -20.55 5.54
N THR A 250 12.81 -19.25 5.49
CA THR A 250 13.97 -18.67 6.19
C THR A 250 13.77 -18.72 7.70
N ASP A 251 14.83 -19.05 8.44
CA ASP A 251 14.79 -19.06 9.91
C ASP A 251 14.27 -17.72 10.46
N GLY A 252 13.16 -17.79 11.21
CA GLY A 252 12.51 -16.62 11.80
C GLY A 252 11.88 -15.66 10.79
N ALA A 253 11.68 -16.09 9.54
CA ALA A 253 11.17 -15.28 8.45
C ALA A 253 11.96 -13.97 8.24
N HIS A 254 13.29 -14.06 8.37
CA HIS A 254 14.21 -12.92 8.31
C HIS A 254 14.75 -12.60 6.91
N GLY A 255 13.89 -12.51 5.91
CA GLY A 255 14.26 -12.12 4.54
C GLY A 255 13.07 -12.11 3.60
N ASN A 256 13.22 -11.54 2.39
CA ASN A 256 12.15 -11.45 1.38
C ASN A 256 10.83 -10.81 1.89
N TYR A 257 10.92 -9.65 2.55
CA TYR A 257 9.75 -8.95 3.11
C TYR A 257 8.87 -8.27 2.05
N ASN A 258 9.35 -8.03 0.84
CA ASN A 258 8.54 -7.59 -0.28
C ASN A 258 7.87 -8.80 -0.93
N VAL A 259 6.56 -8.95 -0.71
CA VAL A 259 5.74 -10.03 -1.28
C VAL A 259 5.27 -9.67 -2.69
N CYS A 260 4.73 -8.46 -2.87
CA CYS A 260 4.06 -8.02 -4.12
C CYS A 260 4.79 -6.88 -4.83
N CYS A 261 5.55 -6.05 -4.11
CA CYS A 261 6.30 -4.91 -4.65
C CYS A 261 7.81 -5.07 -4.40
N PRO A 262 8.52 -5.93 -5.17
CA PRO A 262 9.93 -6.23 -4.95
C PRO A 262 10.85 -5.05 -5.27
N LEU A 263 11.85 -4.79 -4.43
CA LEU A 263 13.03 -3.94 -4.69
C LEU A 263 13.80 -3.72 -3.38
N MET A 264 13.08 -3.37 -2.30
CA MET A 264 13.71 -2.91 -1.07
C MET A 264 14.55 -3.99 -0.40
N ASP A 265 14.12 -5.26 -0.43
CA ASP A 265 14.93 -6.38 0.07
C ASP A 265 16.32 -6.46 -0.58
N GLN A 266 16.40 -6.24 -1.89
CA GLN A 266 17.66 -6.24 -2.63
C GLN A 266 18.53 -5.03 -2.22
N LEU A 267 17.91 -3.87 -2.02
CA LEU A 267 18.63 -2.65 -1.65
C LEU A 267 19.21 -2.70 -0.23
N VAL A 268 18.52 -3.38 0.70
CA VAL A 268 18.92 -3.43 2.12
C VAL A 268 19.53 -4.77 2.54
N GLY A 269 19.74 -5.69 1.59
CA GLY A 269 20.43 -6.96 1.83
C GLY A 269 19.61 -7.98 2.63
N THR A 270 18.28 -7.94 2.52
CA THR A 270 17.37 -8.96 3.09
C THR A 270 16.78 -9.90 2.04
N TYR A 271 17.17 -9.76 0.77
CA TYR A 271 16.85 -10.74 -0.25
C TYR A 271 17.67 -12.02 -0.05
N VAL A 272 16.99 -13.14 0.17
CA VAL A 272 17.61 -14.45 0.43
C VAL A 272 17.47 -15.42 -0.74
N GLY A 273 16.90 -14.97 -1.85
CA GLY A 273 16.66 -15.83 -3.02
C GLY A 273 15.44 -16.73 -2.88
N VAL A 274 15.37 -17.73 -3.75
CA VAL A 274 14.38 -18.83 -3.66
C VAL A 274 14.96 -19.92 -2.77
N ILE A 275 14.19 -20.35 -1.78
CA ILE A 275 14.56 -21.45 -0.88
C ILE A 275 13.62 -22.62 -1.18
N GLU A 276 14.20 -23.75 -1.54
CA GLU A 276 13.44 -24.97 -1.83
C GLU A 276 12.84 -25.58 -0.54
N PRO A 277 11.73 -26.32 -0.64
CA PRO A 277 11.17 -27.06 0.49
C PRO A 277 12.18 -28.03 1.09
N LYS A 278 12.11 -28.25 2.40
CA LYS A 278 12.88 -29.28 3.08
C LYS A 278 12.40 -30.64 2.59
N GLU A 279 13.33 -31.49 2.14
CA GLU A 279 13.00 -32.86 1.76
C GLU A 279 12.35 -33.58 2.95
N VAL A 280 11.09 -33.97 2.79
CA VAL A 280 10.43 -34.83 3.76
C VAL A 280 11.07 -36.21 3.61
N MET A 281 11.96 -36.57 4.53
CA MET A 281 12.46 -37.94 4.62
C MET A 281 11.27 -38.84 4.92
N THR A 282 10.68 -39.43 3.87
CA THR A 282 9.71 -40.50 4.01
C THR A 282 10.46 -41.69 4.62
N SER A 283 10.26 -41.92 5.92
CA SER A 283 10.74 -43.14 6.56
C SER A 283 10.06 -44.32 5.87
N ALA A 284 10.84 -45.04 5.07
CA ALA A 284 10.46 -46.27 4.39
C ALA A 284 10.18 -47.42 5.37
#